data_AF-A0A5R9N6R0-F1
#
_entry.id   AF-A0A5R9N6R0-F1
#
_cell.length_a   1.000
_cell.length_b   1.000
_cell.length_c   1.000
_cell.angle_alpha   90.00
_cell.angle_beta   90.00
_cell.angle_gamma   90.00
#
_symmetry.space_group_name_H-M   'P 1'
#
loop_
_entity.id
_entity.type
_entity.pdbx_description
1 polymer ?
#
loop_
_entity_poly.entity_id
_entity_poly.type
_entity_poly.pdbx_seq_one_letter_code
_entity_poly.pdbx_strand_id
1 'polypeptide(L)'
;MSLKLISGMMKSSGEEALLVMDTGGTNQMVVIDRQALLEVAQPPRCDESRLQENIGLFSRIACAKFDCGDIEPDGRIHIHAADLGTSVGA
;
A
#
# COMPACT_ATOMS: atom_id res chain seq x y z
N MET A 1 2.20 -2.74 -16.07
CA MET A 1 3.59 -2.25 -15.93
C MET A 1 3.93 -2.38 -14.46
N SER A 2 5.09 -2.91 -14.08
CA SER A 2 5.37 -3.12 -12.66
C SER A 2 5.72 -1.81 -11.96
N LEU A 3 4.88 -1.39 -11.01
CA LEU A 3 5.20 -0.28 -10.11
C LEU A 3 6.49 -0.58 -9.35
N LYS A 4 7.37 0.41 -9.22
CA LYS A 4 8.59 0.30 -8.41
C LYS A 4 8.51 1.23 -7.22
N LEU A 5 8.62 0.70 -6.02
CA LEU A 5 8.65 1.50 -4.80
C LEU A 5 9.80 2.53 -4.85
N ILE A 6 9.47 3.81 -4.67
CA ILE A 6 10.44 4.91 -4.52
C ILE A 6 10.64 5.20 -3.02
N SER A 7 9.53 5.39 -2.31
CA SER A 7 9.53 5.71 -0.89
C SER A 7 8.23 5.29 -0.21
N GLY A 8 8.29 5.11 1.11
CA GLY A 8 7.13 4.89 1.96
C GLY A 8 7.25 5.73 3.22
N MET A 9 6.12 6.20 3.75
CA MET A 9 6.08 6.98 4.99
C MET A 9 4.78 6.76 5.75
N MET A 10 4.85 6.85 7.07
CA MET A 10 3.66 7.01 7.91
C MET A 10 3.25 8.48 7.96
N LYS A 11 1.94 8.76 7.85
CA LYS A 11 1.43 10.10 8.16
C LYS A 11 1.54 10.36 9.65
N SER A 12 1.78 11.61 10.04
CA SER A 12 1.86 12.03 11.43
C SER A 12 0.57 11.83 12.22
N SER A 13 -0.59 11.74 11.54
CA SER A 13 -1.86 11.38 12.18
C SER A 13 -1.89 9.93 12.68
N GLY A 14 -1.03 9.05 12.15
CA GLY A 14 -1.06 7.62 12.44
C GLY A 14 -2.27 6.89 11.85
N GLU A 15 -3.04 7.56 10.99
CA GLU A 15 -4.24 7.01 10.35
C GLU A 15 -3.95 6.33 9.02
N GLU A 16 -2.84 6.69 8.38
CA GLU A 16 -2.54 6.19 7.03
C GLU A 16 -1.03 6.11 6.83
N ALA A 17 -0.64 5.23 5.92
CA ALA A 17 0.66 5.25 5.29
C ALA A 17 0.53 5.66 3.83
N LEU A 18 1.60 6.23 3.30
CA LEU A 18 1.72 6.58 1.89
C LEU A 18 2.91 5.84 1.29
N LEU A 19 2.72 5.22 0.12
CA LEU A 19 3.82 4.81 -0.74
C LEU A 19 3.81 5.67 -2.00
N VAL A 20 5.01 6.03 -2.45
CA VAL A 20 5.23 6.63 -3.76
C VAL A 20 5.88 5.57 -4.63
N MET A 21 5.26 5.26 -5.76
CA MET A 21 5.76 4.25 -6.69
C MET A 21 5.97 4.84 -8.09
N ASP A 22 7.04 4.44 -8.77
CA ASP A 22 7.34 4.84 -10.14
C ASP A 22 6.54 4.01 -11.15
N THR A 23 5.94 4.70 -12.13
CA THR A 23 5.25 4.17 -13.31
C THR A 23 5.97 4.56 -14.59
N GLY A 24 7.29 4.33 -14.67
CA GLY A 24 8.05 4.67 -15.87
C GLY A 24 8.17 6.17 -16.10
N GLY A 25 8.41 6.94 -15.04
CA GLY A 25 8.63 8.38 -15.09
C GLY A 25 7.52 9.22 -14.46
N THR A 26 6.41 8.61 -14.06
CA THR A 26 5.34 9.24 -13.27
C THR A 26 5.20 8.60 -11.90
N ASN A 27 4.86 9.39 -10.89
CA ASN A 27 4.66 8.89 -9.53
C ASN A 27 3.20 8.49 -9.33
N GLN A 28 2.96 7.23 -9.01
CA GLN A 28 1.70 6.72 -8.51
C GLN A 28 1.69 6.77 -6.99
N MET A 29 0.68 7.44 -6.43
CA MET A 29 0.48 7.50 -4.98
C MET A 29 -0.35 6.30 -4.54
N VAL A 30 0.08 5.66 -3.46
CA VAL A 30 -0.65 4.57 -2.80
C VAL A 30 -0.95 5.00 -1.37
N VAL A 31 -2.22 4.92 -0.98
CA VAL A 31 -2.69 5.17 0.39
C VAL A 31 -2.96 3.81 1.03
N ILE A 32 -2.47 3.61 2.24
CA ILE A 32 -2.76 2.41 3.03
C ILE A 32 -3.49 2.84 4.29
N ASP A 33 -4.67 2.30 4.46
CA ASP A 33 -5.56 2.63 5.57
C ASP A 33 -5.02 2.09 6.89
N ARG A 34 -5.40 2.76 7.98
CA ARG A 34 -5.09 2.30 9.35
C ARG A 34 -5.46 0.85 9.60
N GLN A 35 -6.63 0.42 9.10
CA GLN A 35 -7.12 -0.92 9.35
C GLN A 35 -6.24 -1.98 8.69
N ALA A 36 -5.80 -1.73 7.44
CA ALA A 36 -4.86 -2.61 6.75
C ALA A 36 -3.50 -2.68 7.48
N LEU A 37 -3.01 -1.54 7.97
CA LEU A 37 -1.77 -1.49 8.75
C LEU A 37 -1.85 -2.27 10.07
N LEU A 38 -3.00 -2.25 10.73
CA LEU A 38 -3.21 -3.02 11.96
C LEU A 38 -3.36 -4.51 11.70
N GLU A 39 -4.07 -4.89 10.65
CA GLU A 39 -4.41 -6.28 10.35
C GLU A 39 -3.22 -7.08 9.80
N VAL A 40 -2.29 -6.43 9.10
CA VAL A 40 -1.07 -7.07 8.59
C VAL A 40 -0.08 -7.44 9.71
N ALA A 41 -0.19 -6.82 10.89
CA ALA A 41 0.78 -6.95 11.97
C ALA A 41 0.27 -7.85 13.11
N GLN A 42 1.13 -8.74 13.62
CA GLN A 42 0.87 -9.52 14.84
C GLN A 42 2.00 -9.33 15.86
N PRO A 43 1.77 -8.63 17.00
CA PRO A 43 0.50 -8.01 17.42
C PRO A 43 0.10 -6.80 16.55
N PRO A 44 -1.21 -6.43 16.49
CA PRO A 44 -1.69 -5.30 15.70
C PRO A 44 -1.00 -4.00 16.08
N ARG A 45 -0.34 -3.36 15.12
CA ARG A 45 0.43 -2.14 15.35
C ARG A 45 0.56 -1.31 14.09
N CYS A 46 0.32 -0.01 14.24
CA CYS A 46 0.39 0.97 13.15
C CYS A 46 1.57 1.93 13.43
N ASP A 47 2.75 1.58 12.92
CA ASP A 47 3.96 2.40 13.02
C ASP A 47 4.86 2.22 11.79
N GLU A 48 5.88 3.08 11.68
CA GLU A 48 6.78 3.08 10.52
C GLU A 48 7.60 1.80 10.38
N SER A 49 8.01 1.17 11.49
CA SER A 49 8.73 -0.11 11.44
C SER A 49 7.86 -1.20 10.82
N ARG A 50 6.57 -1.25 11.18
CA ARG A 50 5.62 -2.22 10.61
C ARG A 50 5.29 -1.95 9.16
N LEU A 51 5.20 -0.68 8.78
CA LEU A 51 5.08 -0.29 7.37
C LEU A 51 6.29 -0.81 6.58
N GLN A 52 7.52 -0.62 7.10
CA GLN A 52 8.74 -1.08 6.44
C GLN A 52 8.80 -2.62 6.32
N GLU A 53 8.45 -3.35 7.37
CA GLU A 53 8.42 -4.82 7.37
C GLU A 53 7.43 -5.39 6.33
N ASN A 54 6.32 -4.69 6.07
CA ASN A 54 5.26 -5.14 5.16
C ASN A 54 5.26 -4.40 3.82
N ILE A 55 6.27 -3.58 3.54
CA ILE A 55 6.30 -2.71 2.36
C ILE A 55 6.25 -3.50 1.05
N GLY A 56 6.83 -4.71 1.04
CA GLY A 56 6.78 -5.62 -0.10
C GLY A 56 5.38 -6.14 -0.39
N LEU A 57 4.59 -6.45 0.65
CA LEU A 57 3.19 -6.87 0.50
C LEU A 57 2.35 -5.71 -0.07
N PHE A 58 2.43 -4.53 0.54
CA PHE A 58 1.69 -3.36 0.07
C PHE A 58 2.06 -2.97 -1.36
N SER A 59 3.35 -3.03 -1.71
CA SER A 59 3.80 -2.81 -3.09
C SER A 59 3.20 -3.82 -4.07
N ARG A 60 3.07 -5.09 -3.67
CA ARG A 60 2.47 -6.14 -4.50
C ARG A 60 0.98 -5.92 -4.73
N ILE A 61 0.25 -5.56 -3.67
CA ILE A 61 -1.18 -5.22 -3.76
C ILE A 61 -1.37 -3.99 -4.66
N ALA A 62 -0.55 -2.95 -4.49
CA ALA A 62 -0.59 -1.78 -5.34
C ALA A 62 -0.34 -2.10 -6.82
N CYS A 63 0.65 -2.95 -7.13
CA CYS A 63 0.88 -3.43 -8.49
C CYS A 63 -0.35 -4.13 -9.07
N ALA A 64 -0.96 -5.04 -8.30
CA ALA A 64 -2.14 -5.78 -8.75
C ALA A 64 -3.31 -4.84 -9.04
N LYS A 65 -3.59 -3.89 -8.15
CA LYS A 65 -4.62 -2.87 -8.35
C LYS A 65 -4.34 -2.00 -9.57
N PHE A 66 -3.10 -1.53 -9.72
CA PHE A 66 -2.71 -0.73 -10.88
C PHE A 66 -2.86 -1.47 -12.20
N ASP A 67 -2.42 -2.72 -12.28
CA ASP A 67 -2.56 -3.55 -13.48
C ASP A 67 -4.04 -3.85 -13.82
N CYS A 68 -4.93 -3.85 -12.83
CA CYS A 68 -6.38 -3.97 -13.01
C CYS A 68 -7.09 -2.63 -13.30
N GLY A 69 -6.39 -1.49 -13.24
CA GLY A 69 -6.99 -0.17 -13.35
C GLY A 69 -7.85 0.24 -12.14
N ASP A 70 -7.66 -0.43 -11.00
CA ASP A 70 -8.32 -0.13 -9.73
C ASP A 70 -7.65 1.09 -9.07
N ILE A 71 -7.96 2.25 -9.62
CA ILE A 71 -7.49 3.57 -9.18
C ILE A 71 -8.73 4.37 -8.79
N GLU A 72 -8.73 4.88 -7.56
CA GLU A 72 -9.84 5.67 -7.02
C GLU A 72 -10.01 7.00 -7.77
N PRO A 73 -11.18 7.67 -7.68
CA PRO A 73 -11.44 8.94 -8.37
C PRO A 73 -10.47 10.08 -8.03
N ASP A 74 -9.76 9.99 -6.89
CA ASP A 74 -8.71 10.94 -6.51
C ASP A 74 -7.36 10.68 -7.23
N GLY A 75 -7.30 9.67 -8.10
CA GLY A 75 -6.13 9.28 -8.87
C GLY A 75 -5.14 8.41 -8.09
N ARG A 76 -5.53 7.92 -6.90
CA ARG A 76 -4.65 7.14 -6.02
C ARG A 76 -5.10 5.69 -5.96
N ILE A 77 -4.17 4.82 -5.60
CA ILE A 77 -4.49 3.45 -5.24
C ILE A 77 -4.73 3.42 -3.74
N HIS A 78 -5.86 2.92 -3.29
CA HIS A 78 -6.16 2.74 -1.88
C HIS A 78 -6.06 1.26 -1.51
N ILE A 79 -5.36 0.96 -0.42
CA ILE A 79 -5.19 -0.38 0.13
C ILE A 79 -5.96 -0.47 1.43
N HIS A 80 -7.08 -1.18 1.35
CA HIS A 80 -7.97 -1.46 2.47
C HIS A 80 -7.64 -2.82 3.08
N ALA A 81 -8.16 -3.07 4.28
CA ALA A 81 -8.02 -4.35 4.97
C ALA A 81 -8.50 -5.55 4.11
N ALA A 82 -9.57 -5.35 3.32
CA ALA A 82 -10.09 -6.38 2.43
C ALA A 82 -9.07 -6.84 1.36
N ASP A 83 -8.13 -5.98 0.97
CA ASP A 83 -7.12 -6.28 -0.04
C ASP A 83 -6.01 -7.21 0.50
N LEU A 84 -5.88 -7.33 1.83
CA LEU A 84 -4.91 -8.23 2.47
C LEU A 84 -5.28 -9.71 2.30
N GLY A 85 -6.59 -10.02 2.20
CA GLY A 85 -7.09 -11.37 2.01
C GLY A 85 -6.95 -11.90 0.59
N THR A 86 -6.73 -11.01 -0.39
CA THR A 86 -6.60 -11.36 -1.81
C THR A 86 -5.21 -11.85 -2.23
N SER A 87 -4.22 -11.84 -1.33
CA SER A 87 -2.88 -12.39 -1.62
C SER A 87 -2.77 -13.88 -1.29
N VAL A 88 -3.67 -14.72 -1.81
CA VAL A 88 -3.45 -16.17 -1.90
C VAL A 88 -3.81 -16.65 -3.30
N GLY A 89 -2.77 -16.84 -4.12
CA GLY A 89 -2.85 -17.43 -5.45
C GLY A 89 -1.49 -17.52 -6.12
N ALA A 90 -0.95 -18.74 -6.15
CA ALA A 90 0.29 -19.24 -6.77
C ALA A 90 1.58 -19.19 -5.92
#